data_AF-A0A7D5M934-F1
#
_entry.id   AF-A0A7D5M934-F1
#
_cell.length_a   1.000
_cell.length_b   1.000
_cell.length_c   1.000
_cell.angle_alpha   90.00
_cell.angle_beta   90.00
_cell.angle_gamma   90.00
#
_symmetry.space_group_name_H-M   'P 1'
#
loop_
_entity.id
_entity.type
_entity.pdbx_description
1 polymer ?
#
loop_
_entity_poly.entity_id
_entity_poly.type
_entity_poly.pdbx_seq_one_letter_code
_entity_poly.pdbx_strand_id
1 'polypeptide(L)'
;MLNTVYKEAIKNRDAMLSILRGPKFEQIVDRARQNWIEYKPKKQDCTMAGIDSSFNSTKFQGMELWVVTAVSIGTDGKIISDNHKQGLGSNVSDLSSIASKMEIDACSKTVDLVDITLMDGSLYSQFMTRQSVLTHTILRIMEKRNNVVFVAKTSNTRMQFLDLESLAGDIFYYNHATKTPGFSKVHVDRKFGKDRAISSIYARLSDSTPLIKIEMLGDTHTEDEVKSLLDKLYKNSVGGYPYALKLAHKNCKISGADLGKLVSLYGISNEVGSREVLE
;
A
#
# COMPACT_ATOMS: atom_id res chain seq x y z
N MET A 1 -15.80 30.80 -9.49
CA MET A 1 -15.71 29.95 -8.30
C MET A 1 -14.25 29.69 -7.87
N LEU A 2 -13.35 29.26 -8.76
CA LEU A 2 -11.92 29.07 -8.41
C LEU A 2 -11.23 30.33 -7.85
N ASN A 3 -11.43 31.50 -8.47
CA ASN A 3 -10.77 32.74 -8.02
C ASN A 3 -11.17 33.20 -6.61
N THR A 4 -12.41 32.94 -6.18
CA THR A 4 -12.88 33.29 -4.82
C THR A 4 -12.34 32.30 -3.79
N VAL A 5 -12.30 31.00 -4.13
CA VAL A 5 -11.69 29.95 -3.31
C VAL A 5 -10.20 30.21 -3.08
N TYR A 6 -9.46 30.61 -4.12
CA TYR A 6 -8.03 30.95 -3.98
C TYR A 6 -7.79 32.18 -3.11
N LYS A 7 -8.61 33.23 -3.29
CA LYS A 7 -8.53 34.43 -2.43
C LYS A 7 -8.79 34.09 -0.96
N GLU A 8 -9.74 33.21 -0.68
CA GLU A 8 -10.02 32.74 0.67
C GLU A 8 -8.89 31.87 1.24
N ALA A 9 -8.34 30.95 0.45
CA ALA A 9 -7.19 30.13 0.84
C ALA A 9 -5.97 30.97 1.21
N ILE A 10 -5.70 32.06 0.46
CA ILE A 10 -4.62 33.00 0.78
C ILE A 10 -4.89 33.70 2.12
N LYS A 11 -6.12 34.17 2.35
CA LYS A 11 -6.51 34.82 3.62
C LYS A 11 -6.38 33.88 4.82
N ASN A 12 -6.73 32.60 4.64
CA ASN A 12 -6.75 31.60 5.71
C ASN A 12 -5.43 30.84 5.86
N ARG A 13 -4.40 31.15 5.06
CA ARG A 13 -3.14 30.39 5.00
C ARG A 13 -2.49 30.23 6.35
N ASP A 14 -2.30 31.32 7.09
CA ASP A 14 -1.59 31.28 8.37
C ASP A 14 -2.40 30.54 9.44
N ALA A 15 -3.72 30.72 9.45
CA ALA A 15 -4.62 29.96 10.32
C ALA A 15 -4.51 28.45 10.04
N MET A 16 -4.52 28.04 8.78
CA MET A 16 -4.37 26.63 8.37
C MET A 16 -2.97 26.08 8.68
N LEU A 17 -1.91 26.88 8.48
CA LEU A 17 -0.55 26.46 8.81
C LEU A 17 -0.29 26.39 10.31
N SER A 18 -1.00 27.17 11.13
CA SER A 18 -0.85 27.12 12.59
C SER A 18 -1.22 25.76 13.17
N ILE A 19 -2.16 25.04 12.52
CA ILE A 19 -2.50 23.65 12.85
C ILE A 19 -1.28 22.72 12.73
N LEU A 20 -0.38 23.01 11.79
CA LEU A 20 0.84 22.24 11.54
C LEU A 20 2.08 22.78 12.29
N ARG A 21 1.90 23.76 13.20
CA ARG A 21 2.99 24.43 13.94
C ARG A 21 2.62 24.74 15.39
N GLY A 22 1.52 24.17 15.88
CA GLY A 22 1.02 24.42 17.23
C GLY A 22 1.74 23.59 18.31
N PRO A 23 1.57 23.91 19.61
CA PRO A 23 2.20 23.17 20.71
C PRO A 23 1.93 21.66 20.67
N LYS A 24 0.70 21.29 20.30
CA LYS A 24 0.28 19.89 20.15
C LYS A 24 0.98 19.20 18.99
N PHE A 25 1.19 19.90 17.87
CA PHE A 25 1.95 19.37 16.75
C PHE A 25 3.39 19.06 17.17
N GLU A 26 4.07 20.03 17.80
CA GLU A 26 5.44 19.84 18.29
C GLU A 26 5.51 18.70 19.32
N GLN A 27 4.55 18.59 20.23
CA GLN A 27 4.48 17.48 21.20
C GLN A 27 4.39 16.10 20.50
N ILE A 28 3.59 15.98 19.43
CA ILE A 28 3.48 14.74 18.67
C ILE A 28 4.80 14.46 17.93
N VAL A 29 5.41 15.48 17.31
CA VAL A 29 6.69 15.33 16.62
C VAL A 29 7.80 14.93 17.59
N ASP A 30 7.84 15.49 18.79
CA ASP A 30 8.80 15.12 19.84
C ASP A 30 8.61 13.67 20.29
N ARG A 31 7.36 13.23 20.50
CA ARG A 31 7.06 11.83 20.81
C ARG A 31 7.47 10.91 19.65
N ALA A 32 7.23 11.32 18.41
CA ALA A 32 7.67 10.58 17.24
C ALA A 32 9.20 10.46 17.19
N ARG A 33 9.96 11.50 17.55
CA ARG A 33 11.43 11.43 17.70
C ARG A 33 11.85 10.44 18.79
N GLN A 34 11.19 10.46 19.95
CA GLN A 34 11.48 9.54 21.06
C GLN A 34 11.14 8.07 20.73
N ASN A 35 10.15 7.86 19.86
CA ASN A 35 9.78 6.54 19.37
C ASN A 35 10.62 6.08 18.18
N TRP A 36 11.48 6.94 17.63
CA TRP A 36 12.34 6.59 16.51
C TRP A 36 13.59 5.86 17.00
N ILE A 37 13.86 4.71 16.39
CA ILE A 37 15.08 3.93 16.59
C ILE A 37 15.96 4.22 15.38
N GLU A 38 17.04 4.98 15.61
CA GLU A 38 18.03 5.22 14.57
C GLU A 38 18.74 3.91 14.22
N TYR A 39 18.67 3.57 12.94
CA TYR A 39 19.30 2.36 12.43
C TYR A 39 19.61 2.56 10.96
N LYS A 40 20.88 2.38 10.59
CA LYS A 40 21.33 2.42 9.20
C LYS A 40 21.38 1.00 8.66
N PRO A 41 20.46 0.61 7.76
CA PRO A 41 20.42 -0.75 7.25
C PRO A 41 21.69 -1.11 6.49
N LYS A 42 22.11 -2.36 6.63
CA LYS A 42 23.21 -2.99 5.89
C LYS A 42 22.65 -3.79 4.74
N LYS A 43 23.40 -3.91 3.64
CA LYS A 43 22.96 -4.72 2.51
C LYS A 43 22.99 -6.20 2.89
N GLN A 44 21.84 -6.84 2.87
CA GLN A 44 21.71 -8.29 3.07
C GLN A 44 21.03 -8.96 1.87
N ASP A 45 21.59 -10.10 1.45
CA ASP A 45 21.01 -10.95 0.41
C ASP A 45 19.67 -11.56 0.84
N CYS A 46 18.73 -11.55 -0.09
CA CYS A 46 17.37 -12.04 0.11
C CYS A 46 16.68 -12.17 -1.25
N THR A 47 16.00 -13.30 -1.49
CA THR A 47 15.06 -13.43 -2.60
C THR A 47 13.74 -12.79 -2.21
N MET A 48 13.26 -11.82 -3.00
CA MET A 48 12.00 -11.13 -2.71
C MET A 48 11.12 -11.07 -3.95
N ALA A 49 9.82 -11.08 -3.72
CA ALA A 49 8.83 -10.80 -4.75
C ALA A 49 7.84 -9.75 -4.26
N GLY A 50 7.39 -8.89 -5.18
CA GLY A 50 6.39 -7.86 -4.94
C GLY A 50 5.09 -8.22 -5.64
N ILE A 51 3.98 -7.98 -4.97
CA ILE A 51 2.63 -8.23 -5.45
C ILE A 51 1.85 -6.92 -5.43
N ASP A 52 1.23 -6.61 -6.57
CA ASP A 52 0.31 -5.47 -6.72
C ASP A 52 -0.79 -5.86 -7.71
N SER A 53 -1.92 -5.18 -7.60
CA SER A 53 -3.06 -5.33 -8.50
C SER A 53 -3.55 -3.99 -9.02
N SER A 54 -4.22 -4.03 -10.15
CA SER A 54 -4.86 -2.85 -10.73
C SER A 54 -6.18 -3.25 -11.34
N PHE A 55 -7.12 -2.32 -11.35
CA PHE A 55 -8.35 -2.47 -12.10
C PHE A 55 -8.70 -1.15 -12.77
N ASN A 56 -9.38 -1.25 -13.89
CA ASN A 56 -9.89 -0.09 -14.61
C ASN A 56 -11.18 -0.48 -15.34
N SER A 57 -12.05 0.48 -15.58
CA SER A 57 -13.28 0.27 -16.33
C SER A 57 -13.64 1.47 -17.20
N THR A 58 -14.45 1.23 -18.22
CA THR A 58 -14.99 2.26 -19.10
C THR A 58 -16.44 1.94 -19.41
N LYS A 59 -17.28 2.97 -19.44
CA LYS A 59 -18.74 2.85 -19.58
C LYS A 59 -19.18 3.22 -21.00
N PHE A 60 -20.13 2.46 -21.53
CA PHE A 60 -20.74 2.66 -22.84
C PHE A 60 -22.24 2.39 -22.77
N GLN A 61 -23.07 3.41 -22.96
CA GLN A 61 -24.54 3.29 -23.05
C GLN A 61 -25.18 2.36 -21.99
N GLY A 62 -24.78 2.49 -20.72
CA GLY A 62 -25.31 1.69 -19.61
C GLY A 62 -24.62 0.33 -19.37
N MET A 63 -23.64 -0.02 -20.20
CA MET A 63 -22.74 -1.15 -20.01
C MET A 63 -21.37 -0.67 -19.52
N GLU A 64 -20.64 -1.54 -18.83
CA GLU A 64 -19.31 -1.30 -18.32
C GLU A 64 -18.38 -2.44 -18.74
N LEU A 65 -17.33 -2.11 -19.49
CA LEU A 65 -16.20 -2.99 -19.73
C LEU A 65 -15.21 -2.77 -18.61
N TRP A 66 -14.78 -3.84 -17.95
CA TRP A 66 -13.84 -3.77 -16.84
C TRP A 66 -12.73 -4.80 -17.01
N VAL A 67 -11.57 -4.47 -16.44
CA VAL A 67 -10.38 -5.32 -16.41
C VAL A 67 -9.75 -5.22 -15.03
N VAL A 68 -9.31 -6.36 -14.51
CA VAL A 68 -8.55 -6.50 -13.26
C VAL A 68 -7.30 -7.33 -13.55
N THR A 69 -6.15 -6.91 -13.07
CA THR A 69 -4.87 -7.60 -13.18
C THR A 69 -4.22 -7.70 -11.81
N ALA A 70 -3.47 -8.78 -11.57
CA ALA A 70 -2.60 -8.91 -10.40
C ALA A 70 -1.32 -9.63 -10.79
N VAL A 71 -0.18 -9.05 -10.38
CA VAL A 71 1.14 -9.51 -10.78
C VAL A 71 1.99 -9.76 -9.54
N SER A 72 2.70 -10.88 -9.53
CA SER A 72 3.81 -11.16 -8.62
C SER A 72 5.11 -11.19 -9.42
N ILE A 73 6.10 -10.40 -9.02
CA ILE A 73 7.37 -10.27 -9.72
C ILE A 73 8.55 -10.24 -8.75
N GLY A 74 9.60 -10.99 -9.06
CA GLY A 74 10.84 -11.03 -8.30
C GLY A 74 11.67 -9.75 -8.43
N THR A 75 12.62 -9.54 -7.52
CA THR A 75 13.61 -8.44 -7.61
C THR A 75 14.54 -8.55 -8.82
N ASP A 76 14.67 -9.76 -9.38
CA ASP A 76 15.36 -10.06 -10.64
C ASP A 76 14.54 -9.70 -11.89
N GLY A 77 13.29 -9.25 -11.71
CA GLY A 77 12.36 -8.95 -12.81
C GLY A 77 11.62 -10.15 -13.37
N LYS A 78 11.80 -11.35 -12.80
CA LYS A 78 11.08 -12.54 -13.24
C LYS A 78 9.65 -12.53 -12.73
N ILE A 79 8.69 -12.63 -13.65
CA ILE A 79 7.27 -12.78 -13.31
C ILE A 79 7.04 -14.17 -12.71
N ILE A 80 6.47 -14.22 -11.51
CA ILE A 80 6.11 -15.44 -10.79
C ILE A 80 4.64 -15.79 -11.04
N SER A 81 3.78 -14.78 -11.05
CA SER A 81 2.36 -14.92 -11.37
C SER A 81 1.89 -13.68 -12.11
N ASP A 82 1.09 -13.87 -13.15
CA ASP A 82 0.40 -12.81 -13.89
C ASP A 82 -1.01 -13.30 -14.19
N ASN A 83 -2.00 -12.73 -13.50
CA ASN A 83 -3.39 -13.11 -13.64
C ASN A 83 -4.18 -11.90 -14.12
N HIS A 84 -5.14 -12.13 -15.03
CA HIS A 84 -6.08 -11.12 -15.50
C HIS A 84 -7.50 -11.65 -15.49
N LYS A 85 -8.46 -10.75 -15.28
CA LYS A 85 -9.90 -10.99 -15.45
C LYS A 85 -10.51 -9.78 -16.14
N GLN A 86 -11.49 -10.04 -16.97
CA GLN A 86 -12.21 -9.00 -17.70
C GLN A 86 -13.66 -9.43 -17.86
N GLY A 87 -14.53 -8.45 -18.06
CA GLY A 87 -15.94 -8.73 -18.32
C GLY A 87 -16.67 -7.50 -18.81
N LEU A 88 -17.89 -7.74 -19.27
CA LEU A 88 -18.79 -6.74 -19.81
C LEU A 88 -20.16 -6.93 -19.15
N GLY A 89 -20.71 -5.88 -18.55
CA GLY A 89 -22.00 -5.95 -17.90
C GLY A 89 -22.40 -4.64 -17.25
N SER A 90 -23.56 -4.60 -16.59
CA SER A 90 -23.99 -3.46 -15.79
C SER A 90 -23.67 -3.70 -14.32
N ASN A 91 -23.24 -2.65 -13.61
CA ASN A 91 -23.06 -2.64 -12.15
C ASN A 91 -22.11 -3.71 -11.61
N VAL A 92 -20.82 -3.65 -11.99
CA VAL A 92 -19.81 -4.52 -11.38
C VAL A 92 -19.49 -3.95 -10.01
N SER A 93 -20.18 -4.47 -9.00
CA SER A 93 -20.28 -3.81 -7.70
C SER A 93 -18.99 -3.83 -6.88
N ASP A 94 -17.96 -4.60 -7.27
CA ASP A 94 -16.71 -4.57 -6.52
C ASP A 94 -15.47 -5.09 -7.28
N LEU A 95 -14.91 -4.28 -8.18
CA LEU A 95 -13.62 -4.57 -8.82
C LEU A 95 -12.47 -4.66 -7.80
N SER A 96 -12.57 -3.91 -6.69
CA SER A 96 -11.58 -3.93 -5.61
C SER A 96 -11.55 -5.30 -4.94
N SER A 97 -12.71 -5.92 -4.67
CA SER A 97 -12.78 -7.30 -4.17
C SER A 97 -12.12 -8.31 -5.10
N ILE A 98 -12.34 -8.18 -6.42
CA ILE A 98 -11.75 -9.08 -7.41
C ILE A 98 -10.22 -8.92 -7.39
N ALA A 99 -9.73 -7.68 -7.35
CA ALA A 99 -8.31 -7.36 -7.27
C ALA A 99 -7.67 -7.95 -6.01
N SER A 100 -8.25 -7.70 -4.83
CA SER A 100 -7.77 -8.27 -3.56
C SER A 100 -7.75 -9.80 -3.55
N LYS A 101 -8.75 -10.47 -4.15
CA LYS A 101 -8.72 -11.92 -4.29
C LYS A 101 -7.56 -12.38 -5.18
N MET A 102 -7.31 -11.69 -6.29
CA MET A 102 -6.22 -12.01 -7.21
C MET A 102 -4.84 -11.75 -6.59
N GLU A 103 -4.68 -10.77 -5.70
CA GLU A 103 -3.47 -10.58 -4.91
C GLU A 103 -3.23 -11.74 -3.95
N ILE A 104 -4.26 -12.22 -3.26
CA ILE A 104 -4.17 -13.40 -2.37
C ILE A 104 -3.79 -14.64 -3.18
N ASP A 105 -4.39 -14.85 -4.35
CA ASP A 105 -4.05 -15.96 -5.25
C ASP A 105 -2.58 -15.88 -5.71
N ALA A 106 -2.11 -14.67 -6.07
CA ALA A 106 -0.71 -14.43 -6.42
C ALA A 106 0.23 -14.67 -5.23
N CYS A 107 -0.18 -14.27 -4.03
CA CYS A 107 0.56 -14.48 -2.78
C CYS A 107 0.70 -15.97 -2.48
N SER A 108 -0.37 -16.75 -2.61
CA SER A 108 -0.32 -18.21 -2.43
C SER A 108 0.65 -18.91 -3.39
N LYS A 109 0.83 -18.40 -4.61
CA LYS A 109 1.78 -18.93 -5.60
C LYS A 109 3.23 -18.49 -5.34
N THR A 110 3.43 -17.46 -4.53
CA THR A 110 4.73 -16.78 -4.34
C THR A 110 5.38 -17.14 -3.01
N VAL A 111 4.59 -17.29 -1.95
CA VAL A 111 5.06 -17.39 -0.55
C VAL A 111 6.13 -18.47 -0.33
N ASP A 112 6.02 -19.59 -1.03
CA ASP A 112 6.91 -20.76 -0.89
C ASP A 112 8.19 -20.64 -1.77
N LEU A 113 8.27 -19.64 -2.65
CA LEU A 113 9.34 -19.50 -3.65
C LEU A 113 10.42 -18.47 -3.27
N VAL A 114 10.12 -17.59 -2.32
CA VAL A 114 10.99 -16.47 -1.95
C VAL A 114 11.19 -16.39 -0.44
N ASP A 115 12.25 -15.70 -0.02
CA ASP A 115 12.54 -15.44 1.39
C ASP A 115 11.55 -14.43 1.98
N ILE A 116 11.13 -13.42 1.21
CA ILE A 116 10.12 -12.43 1.62
C ILE A 116 9.14 -12.14 0.49
N THR A 117 7.84 -12.24 0.78
CA THR A 117 6.75 -11.82 -0.11
C THR A 117 6.25 -10.44 0.32
N LEU A 118 6.33 -9.46 -0.57
CA LEU A 118 5.89 -8.09 -0.32
C LEU A 118 4.53 -7.87 -0.97
N MET A 119 3.56 -7.45 -0.17
CA MET A 119 2.23 -7.04 -0.63
C MET A 119 2.17 -5.51 -0.67
N ASP A 120 1.75 -4.92 -1.80
CA ASP A 120 1.46 -3.48 -1.86
C ASP A 120 0.18 -3.17 -1.07
N GLY A 121 0.23 -2.16 -0.21
CA GLY A 121 -0.92 -1.73 0.59
C GLY A 121 -0.84 -2.13 2.06
N SER A 122 -2.01 -2.29 2.69
CA SER A 122 -2.13 -2.41 4.15
C SER A 122 -2.92 -3.65 4.56
N LEU A 123 -2.32 -4.43 5.46
CA LEU A 123 -2.97 -5.56 6.12
C LEU A 123 -4.16 -5.09 6.97
N TYR A 124 -4.04 -3.93 7.61
CA TYR A 124 -5.14 -3.32 8.36
C TYR A 124 -6.35 -3.06 7.46
N SER A 125 -6.13 -2.47 6.27
CA SER A 125 -7.19 -2.27 5.28
C SER A 125 -7.78 -3.59 4.81
N GLN A 126 -6.95 -4.61 4.59
CA GLN A 126 -7.38 -5.95 4.18
C GLN A 126 -8.32 -6.60 5.20
N PHE A 127 -8.12 -6.36 6.51
CA PHE A 127 -9.02 -6.88 7.55
C PHE A 127 -10.28 -6.03 7.77
N MET A 128 -10.24 -4.73 7.44
CA MET A 128 -11.39 -3.82 7.59
C MET A 128 -12.49 -4.04 6.54
N THR A 129 -12.16 -4.45 5.31
CA THR A 129 -13.07 -4.45 4.14
C THR A 129 -14.15 -5.54 4.15
N ARG A 130 -14.49 -6.11 5.31
CA ARG A 130 -15.62 -7.05 5.55
C ARG A 130 -15.63 -8.35 4.74
N GLN A 131 -14.59 -8.67 3.97
CA GLN A 131 -14.47 -9.95 3.27
C GLN A 131 -13.86 -11.03 4.17
N SER A 132 -14.62 -11.46 5.17
CA SER A 132 -14.21 -12.51 6.13
C SER A 132 -13.63 -13.76 5.44
N VAL A 133 -14.16 -14.12 4.27
CA VAL A 133 -13.70 -15.24 3.45
C VAL A 133 -12.25 -15.06 2.97
N LEU A 134 -11.90 -13.85 2.53
CA LEU A 134 -10.53 -13.55 2.09
C LEU A 134 -9.57 -13.47 3.29
N THR A 135 -10.04 -12.94 4.43
CA THR A 135 -9.24 -12.86 5.66
C THR A 135 -8.70 -14.21 6.10
N HIS A 136 -9.54 -15.26 6.15
CA HIS A 136 -9.06 -16.59 6.55
C HIS A 136 -8.03 -17.16 5.56
N THR A 137 -8.22 -16.89 4.26
CA THR A 137 -7.31 -17.38 3.21
C THR A 137 -5.94 -16.72 3.31
N ILE A 138 -5.88 -15.39 3.46
CA ILE A 138 -4.61 -14.67 3.59
C ILE A 138 -3.89 -15.05 4.88
N LEU A 139 -4.60 -15.18 6.02
CA LEU A 139 -4.00 -15.62 7.29
C LEU A 139 -3.30 -16.97 7.14
N ARG A 140 -3.99 -17.97 6.57
CA ARG A 140 -3.41 -19.28 6.32
C ARG A 140 -2.16 -19.22 5.46
N ILE A 141 -2.11 -18.31 4.48
CA ILE A 141 -0.92 -18.13 3.63
C ILE A 141 0.22 -17.49 4.42
N MET A 142 -0.07 -16.44 5.19
CA MET A 142 0.93 -15.72 5.99
C MET A 142 1.56 -16.62 7.07
N GLU A 143 0.75 -17.44 7.74
CA GLU A 143 1.17 -18.36 8.80
C GLU A 143 2.08 -19.49 8.31
N LYS A 144 2.09 -19.81 7.00
CA LYS A 144 2.93 -20.89 6.46
C LYS A 144 4.42 -20.69 6.72
N ARG A 145 4.90 -19.46 6.50
CA ARG A 145 6.33 -19.13 6.52
C ARG A 145 6.66 -17.86 7.30
N ASN A 146 5.65 -17.10 7.75
CA ASN A 146 5.81 -15.80 8.42
C ASN A 146 6.72 -14.84 7.64
N ASN A 147 6.64 -14.89 6.31
CA ASN A 147 7.49 -14.13 5.39
C ASN A 147 6.70 -13.17 4.49
N VAL A 148 5.41 -12.97 4.77
CA VAL A 148 4.55 -12.02 4.06
C VAL A 148 4.56 -10.69 4.80
N VAL A 149 4.94 -9.63 4.10
CA VAL A 149 5.07 -8.29 4.66
C VAL A 149 4.28 -7.32 3.80
N PHE A 150 3.44 -6.50 4.43
CA PHE A 150 2.69 -5.46 3.75
C PHE A 150 3.47 -4.15 3.80
N VAL A 151 3.57 -3.47 2.66
CA VAL A 151 4.31 -2.21 2.53
C VAL A 151 3.42 -1.17 1.88
N ALA A 152 3.28 -0.01 2.53
CA ALA A 152 2.50 1.11 2.01
C ALA A 152 3.31 2.42 1.99
N LYS A 153 3.22 3.17 0.89
CA LYS A 153 3.80 4.53 0.76
C LYS A 153 3.02 5.59 1.53
N THR A 154 1.74 5.33 1.76
CA THR A 154 0.80 6.22 2.43
C THR A 154 0.08 5.47 3.54
N SER A 155 -0.28 6.17 4.60
CA SER A 155 -1.02 5.61 5.72
C SER A 155 -1.86 6.70 6.37
N ASN A 156 -3.14 6.38 6.59
CA ASN A 156 -4.07 7.21 7.35
C ASN A 156 -4.25 6.70 8.79
N THR A 157 -3.48 5.68 9.20
CA THR A 157 -3.52 5.16 10.58
C THR A 157 -3.00 6.22 11.53
N ARG A 158 -3.72 6.41 12.65
CA ARG A 158 -3.46 7.43 13.69
C ARG A 158 -3.26 6.81 15.07
N MET A 159 -2.91 5.53 15.12
CA MET A 159 -3.03 4.72 16.34
C MET A 159 -1.90 5.00 17.33
N GLN A 160 -0.72 5.41 16.85
CA GLN A 160 0.43 5.66 17.73
C GLN A 160 0.35 7.01 18.45
N PHE A 161 -0.41 7.97 17.89
CA PHE A 161 -0.59 9.31 18.45
C PHE A 161 -2.06 9.67 18.66
N LEU A 162 -2.92 8.66 18.83
CA LEU A 162 -4.37 8.86 19.00
C LEU A 162 -4.69 9.60 20.30
N ASP A 163 -3.97 9.29 21.37
CA ASP A 163 -4.12 9.90 22.70
C ASP A 163 -3.73 11.38 22.72
N LEU A 164 -2.91 11.81 21.75
CA LEU A 164 -2.58 13.21 21.51
C LEU A 164 -3.54 13.86 20.48
N GLU A 165 -4.66 13.20 20.17
CA GLU A 165 -5.68 13.63 19.19
C GLU A 165 -5.07 14.12 17.88
N SER A 166 -4.18 13.30 17.30
CA SER A 166 -3.53 13.59 16.03
C SER A 166 -4.51 13.86 14.88
N LEU A 167 -4.20 14.87 14.07
CA LEU A 167 -5.03 15.31 12.94
C LEU A 167 -4.66 14.57 11.65
N ALA A 168 -3.39 14.18 11.50
CA ALA A 168 -2.86 13.47 10.34
C ALA A 168 -2.48 12.02 10.70
N GLY A 169 -2.19 11.19 9.70
CA GLY A 169 -1.66 9.83 9.92
C GLY A 169 -0.29 9.86 10.62
N ASP A 170 0.05 8.81 11.37
CA ASP A 170 1.30 8.74 12.15
C ASP A 170 2.54 8.95 11.26
N ILE A 171 2.50 8.47 10.00
CA ILE A 171 3.57 8.64 8.99
C ILE A 171 3.93 10.11 8.76
N PHE A 172 2.94 11.01 8.84
CA PHE A 172 3.14 12.44 8.65
C PHE A 172 4.04 13.02 9.74
N TYR A 173 3.78 12.65 11.00
CA TYR A 173 4.57 13.13 12.14
C TYR A 173 5.97 12.53 12.15
N TYR A 174 6.13 11.24 11.84
CA TYR A 174 7.46 10.64 11.68
C TYR A 174 8.29 11.32 10.58
N ASN A 175 7.65 11.77 9.50
CA ASN A 175 8.36 12.46 8.42
C ASN A 175 8.88 13.86 8.85
N HIS A 176 8.21 14.51 9.81
CA HIS A 176 8.67 15.76 10.42
C HIS A 176 9.69 15.53 11.55
N ALA A 177 9.58 14.41 12.26
CA ALA A 177 10.42 14.07 13.39
C ALA A 177 11.89 13.85 12.99
N THR A 178 12.12 13.19 11.87
CA THR A 178 13.46 12.74 11.48
C THR A 178 13.65 12.75 9.96
N LYS A 179 14.90 12.87 9.51
CA LYS A 179 15.34 12.68 8.11
C LYS A 179 16.33 11.51 7.94
N THR A 180 16.74 10.87 9.03
CA THR A 180 17.73 9.79 9.07
C THR A 180 17.07 8.42 8.86
N PRO A 181 17.82 7.40 8.40
CA PRO A 181 17.40 6.00 8.39
C PRO A 181 17.04 5.49 9.78
N GLY A 182 16.10 4.58 9.83
CA GLY A 182 15.63 3.97 11.06
C GLY A 182 14.19 3.53 10.96
N PHE A 183 13.58 3.29 12.10
CA PHE A 183 12.18 2.87 12.19
C PHE A 183 11.54 3.31 13.50
N SER A 184 10.21 3.44 13.51
CA SER A 184 9.45 3.62 14.74
C SER A 184 9.47 2.35 15.58
N LYS A 185 9.35 2.47 16.91
CA LYS A 185 9.00 1.34 17.78
C LYS A 185 7.82 0.53 17.21
N VAL A 186 7.88 -0.78 17.43
CA VAL A 186 6.83 -1.70 16.98
C VAL A 186 5.53 -1.38 17.70
N HIS A 187 4.49 -1.05 16.94
CA HIS A 187 3.15 -0.85 17.44
C HIS A 187 2.27 -2.05 17.10
N VAL A 188 1.63 -2.63 18.11
CA VAL A 188 0.73 -3.78 17.94
C VAL A 188 -0.72 -3.32 18.02
N ASP A 189 -1.47 -3.54 16.94
CA ASP A 189 -2.92 -3.39 16.93
C ASP A 189 -3.59 -4.76 17.09
N ARG A 190 -4.42 -4.91 18.13
CA ARG A 190 -5.17 -6.15 18.43
C ARG A 190 -6.68 -6.02 18.18
N LYS A 191 -7.12 -4.98 17.46
CA LYS A 191 -8.54 -4.69 17.22
C LYS A 191 -9.30 -5.84 16.55
N PHE A 192 -8.63 -6.67 15.77
CA PHE A 192 -9.25 -7.78 15.04
C PHE A 192 -9.22 -9.11 15.82
N GLY A 193 -8.71 -9.13 17.05
CA GLY A 193 -8.51 -10.36 17.83
C GLY A 193 -7.05 -10.78 17.90
N LYS A 194 -6.75 -11.75 18.78
CA LYS A 194 -5.37 -12.18 19.07
C LYS A 194 -4.71 -12.88 17.88
N ASP A 195 -5.48 -13.65 17.14
CA ASP A 195 -5.11 -14.35 15.90
C ASP A 195 -4.88 -13.41 14.70
N ARG A 196 -5.31 -12.14 14.83
CA ARG A 196 -5.24 -11.12 13.78
C ARG A 196 -4.56 -9.84 14.28
N ALA A 197 -3.64 -10.00 15.23
CA ALA A 197 -2.82 -8.90 15.68
C ALA A 197 -1.90 -8.43 14.53
N ILE A 198 -1.74 -7.12 14.40
CA ILE A 198 -0.90 -6.50 13.37
C ILE A 198 0.21 -5.74 14.08
N SER A 199 1.45 -6.17 13.88
CA SER A 199 2.63 -5.36 14.20
C SER A 199 2.90 -4.40 13.06
N SER A 200 3.05 -3.12 13.37
CA SER A 200 3.32 -2.07 12.39
C SER A 200 4.48 -1.18 12.82
N ILE A 201 5.27 -0.78 11.83
CA ILE A 201 6.32 0.22 11.96
C ILE A 201 6.28 1.21 10.81
N TYR A 202 6.84 2.38 11.02
CA TYR A 202 7.21 3.32 9.95
C TYR A 202 8.73 3.29 9.81
N ALA A 203 9.24 3.09 8.60
CA ALA A 203 10.67 2.92 8.35
C ALA A 203 11.18 3.84 7.25
N ARG A 204 12.42 4.32 7.42
CA ARG A 204 13.19 5.02 6.38
C ARG A 204 14.45 4.22 6.10
N LEU A 205 14.63 3.81 4.84
CA LEU A 205 15.75 2.95 4.44
C LEU A 205 17.04 3.73 4.14
N SER A 206 16.94 5.01 3.74
CA SER A 206 18.10 5.85 3.43
C SER A 206 17.82 7.32 3.77
N ASP A 207 18.88 8.12 3.97
CA ASP A 207 18.74 9.55 4.28
C ASP A 207 17.82 10.27 3.28
N SER A 208 16.90 11.06 3.81
CA SER A 208 15.97 11.88 3.03
C SER A 208 15.09 11.14 2.01
N THR A 209 14.95 9.81 2.10
CA THR A 209 13.96 9.07 1.30
C THR A 209 12.58 9.09 1.97
N PRO A 210 11.50 8.84 1.21
CA PRO A 210 10.17 8.68 1.79
C PRO A 210 10.14 7.61 2.89
N LEU A 211 9.23 7.79 3.86
CA LEU A 211 8.87 6.75 4.80
C LEU A 211 7.97 5.72 4.12
N ILE A 212 8.11 4.48 4.55
CA ILE A 212 7.17 3.40 4.25
C ILE A 212 6.57 2.90 5.55
N LYS A 213 5.28 2.53 5.51
CA LYS A 213 4.67 1.74 6.57
C LYS A 213 4.89 0.26 6.26
N ILE A 214 5.31 -0.49 7.25
CA ILE A 214 5.50 -1.94 7.18
C ILE A 214 4.54 -2.57 8.17
N GLU A 215 3.76 -3.56 7.73
CA GLU A 215 2.85 -4.33 8.58
C GLU A 215 3.15 -5.83 8.46
N MET A 216 3.14 -6.50 9.60
CA MET A 216 3.42 -7.92 9.78
C MET A 216 2.31 -8.54 10.64
N LEU A 217 1.99 -9.82 10.38
CA LEU A 217 1.01 -10.56 11.16
C LEU A 217 1.64 -11.07 12.46
N GLY A 218 0.98 -10.84 13.59
CA GLY A 218 1.43 -11.27 14.91
C GLY A 218 1.72 -10.09 15.85
N ASP A 219 2.08 -10.40 17.10
CA ASP A 219 2.40 -9.41 18.13
C ASP A 219 3.74 -9.64 18.85
N THR A 220 4.55 -10.58 18.35
CA THR A 220 5.82 -11.00 18.97
C THR A 220 7.06 -10.45 18.25
N HIS A 221 6.88 -9.55 17.28
CA HIS A 221 7.98 -9.04 16.47
C HIS A 221 8.96 -8.19 17.26
N THR A 222 10.23 -8.56 17.21
CA THR A 222 11.31 -7.89 17.95
C THR A 222 11.99 -6.81 17.12
N GLU A 223 12.71 -5.89 17.78
CA GLU A 223 13.50 -4.87 17.07
C GLU A 223 14.60 -5.49 16.19
N ASP A 224 15.18 -6.63 16.58
CA ASP A 224 16.23 -7.29 15.80
C ASP A 224 15.67 -8.00 14.56
N GLU A 225 14.46 -8.54 14.64
CA GLU A 225 13.72 -9.02 13.47
C GLU A 225 13.44 -7.87 12.50
N VAL A 226 13.02 -6.71 13.01
CA VAL A 226 12.81 -5.50 12.20
C VAL A 226 14.10 -5.06 11.53
N LYS A 227 15.23 -4.97 12.25
CA LYS A 227 16.54 -4.61 11.66
C LYS A 227 16.92 -5.56 10.54
N SER A 228 16.77 -6.88 10.75
CA SER A 228 17.02 -7.91 9.74
C SER A 228 16.13 -7.75 8.49
N LEU A 229 14.85 -7.42 8.69
CA LEU A 229 13.93 -7.11 7.59
C LEU A 229 14.38 -5.86 6.82
N LEU A 230 14.77 -4.79 7.50
CA LEU A 230 15.24 -3.55 6.87
C LEU A 230 16.54 -3.75 6.09
N ASP A 231 17.46 -4.59 6.57
CA ASP A 231 18.71 -4.93 5.86
C ASP A 231 18.43 -5.61 4.51
N LYS A 232 17.50 -6.57 4.50
CA LYS A 232 17.05 -7.27 3.29
C LYS A 232 16.30 -6.34 2.33
N LEU A 233 15.41 -5.49 2.87
CA LEU A 233 14.68 -4.49 2.08
C LEU A 233 15.62 -3.46 1.47
N TYR A 234 16.60 -2.97 2.22
CA TYR A 234 17.53 -1.92 1.79
C TYR A 234 18.32 -2.33 0.54
N LYS A 235 18.86 -3.56 0.52
CA LYS A 235 19.56 -4.08 -0.67
C LYS A 235 18.66 -4.11 -1.91
N ASN A 236 17.38 -4.42 -1.72
CA ASN A 236 16.40 -4.64 -2.77
C ASN A 236 15.51 -3.41 -3.03
N SER A 237 15.89 -2.23 -2.55
CA SER A 237 15.11 -1.00 -2.68
C SER A 237 15.80 0.05 -3.55
N VAL A 238 15.00 0.82 -4.29
CA VAL A 238 15.45 1.97 -5.09
C VAL A 238 14.70 3.21 -4.62
N GLY A 239 15.43 4.25 -4.20
CA GLY A 239 14.83 5.49 -3.70
C GLY A 239 14.04 5.32 -2.40
N GLY A 240 14.42 4.34 -1.57
CA GLY A 240 13.74 4.04 -0.31
C GLY A 240 12.46 3.19 -0.45
N TYR A 241 12.18 2.64 -1.64
CA TYR A 241 11.04 1.76 -1.88
C TYR A 241 11.47 0.41 -2.48
N PRO A 242 10.89 -0.72 -2.06
CA PRO A 242 11.22 -2.04 -2.61
C PRO A 242 11.03 -2.10 -4.13
N TYR A 243 12.08 -2.54 -4.84
CA TYR A 243 12.09 -2.55 -6.29
C TYR A 243 11.05 -3.51 -6.88
N ALA A 244 10.85 -4.68 -6.26
CA ALA A 244 9.85 -5.65 -6.68
C ALA A 244 8.42 -5.09 -6.65
N LEU A 245 8.07 -4.28 -5.66
CA LEU A 245 6.77 -3.60 -5.62
C LEU A 245 6.65 -2.52 -6.71
N LYS A 246 7.74 -1.79 -7.00
CA LYS A 246 7.77 -0.84 -8.13
C LYS A 246 7.55 -1.56 -9.47
N LEU A 247 8.13 -2.75 -9.62
CA LEU A 247 7.93 -3.59 -10.79
C LEU A 247 6.50 -4.12 -10.86
N ALA A 248 5.94 -4.64 -9.77
CA ALA A 248 4.57 -5.15 -9.74
C ALA A 248 3.57 -4.08 -10.16
N HIS A 249 3.66 -2.89 -9.55
CA HIS A 249 2.84 -1.73 -9.87
C HIS A 249 2.90 -1.33 -11.34
N LYS A 250 4.10 -1.35 -11.93
CA LYS A 250 4.28 -1.00 -13.35
C LYS A 250 3.64 -2.04 -14.27
N ASN A 251 3.71 -3.33 -13.91
CA ASN A 251 3.23 -4.43 -14.76
C ASN A 251 1.74 -4.69 -14.61
N CYS A 252 1.12 -4.38 -13.47
CA CYS A 252 -0.33 -4.51 -13.32
C CYS A 252 -1.10 -3.30 -13.87
N LYS A 253 -0.50 -2.11 -13.99
CA LYS A 253 -1.21 -0.88 -14.37
C LYS A 253 -1.98 -1.00 -15.68
N ILE A 254 -3.30 -0.76 -15.63
CA ILE A 254 -4.20 -0.72 -16.80
C ILE A 254 -4.54 0.74 -17.12
N SER A 255 -4.10 1.24 -18.27
CA SER A 255 -4.42 2.61 -18.70
C SER A 255 -5.74 2.71 -19.45
N GLY A 256 -6.29 3.93 -19.56
CA GLY A 256 -7.46 4.18 -20.42
C GLY A 256 -7.20 3.87 -21.89
N ALA A 257 -5.95 4.02 -22.36
CA ALA A 257 -5.57 3.62 -23.71
C ALA A 257 -5.62 2.10 -23.91
N ASP A 258 -5.32 1.32 -22.87
CA ASP A 258 -5.44 -0.14 -22.91
C ASP A 258 -6.90 -0.57 -22.97
N LEU A 259 -7.78 0.10 -22.21
CA LEU A 259 -9.23 -0.09 -22.31
C LEU A 259 -9.75 0.26 -23.71
N GLY A 260 -9.32 1.38 -24.29
CA GLY A 260 -9.68 1.76 -25.65
C GLY A 260 -9.31 0.70 -26.69
N LYS A 261 -8.10 0.12 -26.58
CA LYS A 261 -7.70 -1.01 -27.43
C LYS A 261 -8.61 -2.23 -27.23
N LEU A 262 -8.95 -2.58 -25.99
CA LEU A 262 -9.87 -3.69 -25.71
C LEU A 262 -11.26 -3.45 -26.30
N VAL A 263 -11.79 -2.23 -26.19
CA VAL A 263 -13.06 -1.83 -26.81
C VAL A 263 -13.02 -2.05 -28.32
N SER A 264 -11.93 -1.63 -28.98
CA SER A 264 -11.73 -1.86 -30.41
C SER A 264 -11.60 -3.36 -30.75
N LEU A 265 -10.87 -4.14 -29.95
CA LEU A 265 -10.68 -5.58 -30.15
C LEU A 265 -11.99 -6.36 -30.01
N TYR A 266 -12.86 -5.96 -29.07
CA TYR A 266 -14.18 -6.55 -28.92
C TYR A 266 -15.20 -6.07 -29.95
N GLY A 267 -14.87 -5.07 -30.77
CA GLY A 267 -15.81 -4.46 -31.71
C GLY A 267 -16.95 -3.68 -31.04
N ILE A 268 -16.86 -3.37 -29.74
CA ILE A 268 -17.90 -2.64 -28.99
C ILE A 268 -18.12 -1.25 -29.59
N SER A 269 -17.06 -0.64 -30.13
CA SER A 269 -17.14 0.64 -30.86
C SER A 269 -18.07 0.60 -32.08
N ASN A 270 -18.29 -0.60 -32.65
CA ASN A 270 -19.10 -0.78 -33.87
C ASN A 270 -20.56 -1.13 -33.55
N GLU A 271 -20.82 -1.69 -32.37
CA GLU A 271 -22.16 -2.05 -31.88
C GLU A 271 -22.92 -0.83 -31.33
N VAL A 272 -22.19 0.14 -30.79
CA VAL A 272 -22.73 1.23 -29.99
C VAL A 272 -22.48 2.56 -30.71
N GLY A 273 -23.54 3.33 -31.00
CA GLY A 273 -23.44 4.70 -31.51
C GLY A 273 -22.61 5.58 -30.56
N SER A 274 -21.30 5.61 -30.78
CA SER A 274 -20.28 5.93 -29.79
C SER A 274 -20.21 7.44 -29.53
N ARG A 275 -20.91 7.92 -28.50
CA ARG A 275 -20.53 9.14 -27.78
C ARG A 275 -20.07 8.72 -26.39
N GLU A 276 -18.78 8.88 -26.13
CA GLU A 276 -18.26 8.88 -24.76
C GLU A 276 -19.06 9.92 -23.95
N VAL A 277 -19.49 9.54 -22.75
CA VAL A 277 -19.98 10.53 -21.79
C VAL A 277 -18.75 11.27 -21.29
N LEU A 278 -18.53 12.48 -21.79
CA LEU A 278 -17.54 13.41 -21.23
C LEU A 278 -18.04 13.83 -19.85
N GLU A 279 -17.41 13.33 -18.78
CA GLU A 279 -17.52 13.86 -17.41
C GLU A 279 -16.39 14.87 -17.13
#